data_AF-X0SV41-F1
#
_entry.id   AF-X0SV41-F1
#
_cell.length_a   1.000
_cell.length_b   1.000
_cell.length_c   1.000
_cell.angle_alpha   90.00
_cell.angle_beta   90.00
_cell.angle_gamma   90.00
#
_symmetry.space_group_name_H-M   'P 1'
#
loop_
_entity.id
_entity.type
_entity.pdbx_description
1 polymer ?
#
loop_
_entity_poly.entity_id
_entity_poly.type
_entity_poly.pdbx_seq_one_letter_code
_entity_poly.pdbx_strand_id
1 'polypeptide(L)'
;MSKTVLISVFDKRGVVELANFLDSAGWRILSSGGTFKKLTNECLNLNIQEISDYTGVEEMLGGRVKTLHPFIHGGILADRSKETHMDELKKLGIGSIDMVIVNLYPFEKVIQKDDVTMEEAVENIDIGGHTLIRAAAKNFKDVTVVVNPSDYKSLVNSLVYDSLNLDMRRKFASKAFSHIMRYDYFIANYFGSEDENFLIKGWKKEYNLKYGCNPQQNCAAIYR
;
A
#
# COMPACT_ATOMS: atom_id res chain seq x y z
N MET A 1 -4.40 10.62 -21.56
CA MET A 1 -5.32 10.19 -20.48
C MET A 1 -4.73 10.64 -19.15
N SER A 2 -5.56 11.09 -18.20
CA SER A 2 -5.10 11.40 -16.84
C SER A 2 -4.59 10.13 -16.16
N LYS A 3 -3.49 10.22 -15.41
CA LYS A 3 -2.99 9.11 -14.59
C LYS A 3 -3.96 8.86 -13.43
N THR A 4 -4.07 7.61 -12.98
CA THR A 4 -4.99 7.21 -11.91
C THR A 4 -4.22 6.76 -10.67
N VAL A 5 -4.62 7.26 -9.50
CA VAL A 5 -4.13 6.82 -8.19
C VAL A 5 -5.26 6.17 -7.40
N LEU A 6 -4.98 5.04 -6.75
CA LEU A 6 -5.87 4.43 -5.77
C LEU A 6 -5.36 4.76 -4.36
N ILE A 7 -6.19 5.39 -3.53
CA ILE A 7 -5.87 5.74 -2.14
C ILE A 7 -6.82 5.01 -1.19
N SER A 8 -6.28 4.12 -0.35
CA SER A 8 -7.01 3.37 0.67
C SER A 8 -6.17 3.26 1.94
N VAL A 9 -6.32 4.20 2.87
CA VAL A 9 -5.44 4.32 4.04
C VAL A 9 -6.19 4.22 5.36
N PHE A 10 -5.67 3.40 6.28
CA PHE A 10 -6.07 3.42 7.68
C PHE A 10 -5.59 4.72 8.36
N ASP A 11 -4.27 4.94 8.35
CA ASP A 11 -3.60 6.14 8.85
C ASP A 11 -3.72 7.28 7.83
N LYS A 12 -4.50 8.29 8.20
CA LYS A 12 -4.90 9.40 7.33
C LYS A 12 -4.00 10.63 7.47
N ARG A 13 -2.86 10.54 8.16
CA ARG A 13 -1.90 11.65 8.28
C ARG A 13 -1.40 12.08 6.89
N GLY A 14 -1.52 13.37 6.58
CA GLY A 14 -1.01 13.95 5.34
C GLY A 14 -1.77 13.54 4.06
N VAL A 15 -2.87 12.77 4.16
CA VAL A 15 -3.56 12.23 2.98
C VAL A 15 -4.32 13.30 2.22
N VAL A 16 -4.82 14.32 2.91
CA VAL A 16 -5.62 15.42 2.34
C VAL A 16 -4.73 16.34 1.52
N GLU A 17 -3.59 16.73 2.09
CA GLU A 17 -2.58 17.53 1.41
C GLU A 17 -2.02 16.79 0.18
N LEU A 18 -1.80 15.48 0.31
CA LEU A 18 -1.35 14.65 -0.81
C LEU A 18 -2.42 14.54 -1.91
N ALA A 19 -3.68 14.32 -1.55
CA ALA A 19 -4.77 14.22 -2.52
C ALA A 19 -4.98 15.52 -3.29
N ASN A 20 -4.95 16.67 -2.60
CA ASN A 20 -5.02 17.99 -3.24
C ASN A 20 -3.85 18.22 -4.20
N PHE A 21 -2.64 17.83 -3.81
CA PHE A 21 -1.49 17.91 -4.71
C PHE A 21 -1.69 17.03 -5.96
N LEU A 22 -2.08 15.76 -5.79
CA LEU A 22 -2.28 14.82 -6.89
C LEU A 22 -3.35 15.31 -7.87
N ASP A 23 -4.47 15.80 -7.35
CA ASP A 23 -5.55 16.39 -8.16
C ASP A 23 -5.08 17.63 -8.94
N SER A 24 -4.35 18.54 -8.28
CA SER A 24 -3.75 19.72 -8.94
C SER A 24 -2.73 19.35 -10.03
N ALA A 25 -2.09 18.17 -9.90
CA ALA A 25 -1.19 17.59 -10.89
C ALA A 25 -1.94 16.77 -11.97
N GLY A 26 -3.27 16.81 -12.00
CA GLY A 26 -4.11 16.18 -13.03
C GLY A 26 -4.34 14.68 -12.83
N TRP A 27 -4.14 14.15 -11.62
CA TRP A 27 -4.43 12.75 -11.31
C TRP A 27 -5.90 12.54 -11.00
N ARG A 28 -6.46 11.45 -11.52
CA ARG A 28 -7.76 10.93 -11.08
C ARG A 28 -7.57 10.08 -9.82
N ILE A 29 -8.40 10.28 -8.82
CA ILE A 29 -8.32 9.56 -7.54
C ILE A 29 -9.44 8.53 -7.46
N LEU A 30 -9.07 7.28 -7.18
CA LEU A 30 -9.99 6.24 -6.72
C LEU A 30 -9.79 6.05 -5.22
N SER A 31 -10.88 5.99 -4.46
CA SER A 31 -10.79 5.76 -3.01
C SER A 31 -11.96 4.94 -2.47
N SER A 32 -11.84 4.41 -1.25
CA SER A 32 -12.90 3.60 -0.62
C SER A 32 -13.18 4.02 0.81
N GLY A 33 -14.44 3.84 1.22
CA GLY A 33 -14.88 3.86 2.60
C GLY A 33 -14.44 5.11 3.37
N GLY A 34 -13.76 4.91 4.51
CA GLY A 34 -13.34 6.00 5.38
C GLY A 34 -12.30 6.95 4.77
N THR A 35 -11.56 6.51 3.74
CA THR A 35 -10.63 7.41 3.02
C THR A 35 -11.40 8.31 2.08
N PHE A 36 -12.31 7.75 1.28
CA PHE A 36 -13.19 8.49 0.39
C PHE A 36 -13.98 9.57 1.15
N LYS A 37 -14.65 9.18 2.25
CA LYS A 37 -15.41 10.10 3.11
C LYS A 37 -14.56 11.25 3.67
N LYS A 38 -13.32 10.98 4.10
CA LYS A 38 -12.43 12.05 4.60
C LYS A 38 -12.08 13.02 3.48
N LEU A 39 -11.70 12.50 2.32
CA LEU A 39 -11.27 13.32 1.19
C LEU A 39 -12.42 14.18 0.64
N THR A 40 -13.64 13.63 0.52
CA THR A 40 -14.81 14.38 0.06
C THR A 40 -15.29 15.42 1.08
N ASN A 41 -15.13 15.16 2.38
CA ASN A 41 -15.50 16.13 3.41
C ASN A 41 -14.50 17.29 3.54
N GLU A 42 -13.20 17.03 3.35
CA GLU A 42 -12.15 18.02 3.58
C GLU A 42 -11.67 18.72 2.31
N CYS A 43 -12.08 18.26 1.12
CA CYS A 43 -11.74 18.87 -0.16
C CYS A 43 -12.99 19.15 -1.01
N LEU A 44 -13.11 20.36 -1.54
CA LEU A 44 -14.31 20.81 -2.24
C LEU A 44 -14.45 20.30 -3.70
N ASN A 45 -13.34 20.08 -4.41
CA ASN A 45 -13.36 19.83 -5.87
C ASN A 45 -12.37 18.74 -6.34
N LEU A 46 -12.13 17.70 -5.54
CA LEU A 46 -11.26 16.61 -6.00
C LEU A 46 -11.91 15.84 -7.16
N ASN A 47 -11.14 15.50 -8.19
CA ASN A 47 -11.47 14.47 -9.16
C ASN A 47 -11.34 13.07 -8.52
N ILE A 48 -12.27 12.78 -7.61
CA ILE A 48 -12.33 11.56 -6.83
C ILE A 48 -13.57 10.74 -7.20
N GLN A 49 -13.39 9.43 -7.30
CA GLN A 49 -14.47 8.47 -7.48
C GLN A 49 -14.37 7.38 -6.41
N GLU A 50 -15.51 6.94 -5.91
CA GLU A 50 -15.55 5.79 -5.01
C GLU A 50 -15.29 4.49 -5.76
N ILE A 51 -14.61 3.53 -5.11
CA ILE A 51 -14.29 2.23 -5.71
C ILE A 51 -15.56 1.46 -6.09
N SER A 52 -16.64 1.54 -5.30
CA SER A 52 -17.92 0.90 -5.64
C SER A 52 -18.51 1.42 -6.94
N ASP A 53 -18.44 2.73 -7.19
CA ASP A 53 -18.90 3.33 -8.44
C ASP A 53 -18.00 2.94 -9.61
N TYR A 54 -16.70 2.77 -9.36
CA TYR A 54 -15.73 2.36 -10.38
C TYR A 54 -15.89 0.88 -10.76
N THR A 55 -16.18 0.00 -9.81
CA THR A 55 -16.32 -1.45 -10.04
C THR A 55 -17.75 -1.86 -10.37
N GLY A 56 -18.75 -1.05 -10.01
CA GLY A 56 -20.16 -1.41 -10.05
C GLY A 56 -20.58 -2.40 -8.97
N VAL A 57 -19.74 -2.63 -7.96
CA VAL A 57 -19.99 -3.61 -6.88
C VAL A 57 -19.85 -2.91 -5.54
N GLU A 58 -20.92 -2.96 -4.75
CA GLU A 58 -20.93 -2.44 -3.39
C GLU A 58 -20.00 -3.24 -2.46
N GLU A 59 -19.63 -2.62 -1.35
CA GLU A 59 -18.91 -3.27 -0.27
C GLU A 59 -19.70 -4.45 0.32
N MET A 60 -19.05 -5.61 0.46
CA MET A 60 -19.68 -6.83 0.99
C MET A 60 -19.06 -7.29 2.31
N LEU A 61 -19.82 -8.11 3.05
CA LEU A 61 -19.38 -8.83 4.26
C LEU A 61 -18.80 -7.90 5.34
N GLY A 62 -19.50 -6.81 5.66
CA GLY A 62 -19.07 -5.86 6.69
C GLY A 62 -17.77 -5.13 6.36
N GLY A 63 -17.40 -5.09 5.07
CA GLY A 63 -16.20 -4.41 4.61
C GLY A 63 -14.98 -5.27 4.36
N ARG A 64 -15.12 -6.59 4.50
CA ARG A 64 -14.06 -7.54 4.17
C ARG A 64 -13.77 -7.59 2.67
N VAL A 65 -14.76 -7.32 1.83
CA VAL A 65 -14.62 -7.34 0.37
C VAL A 65 -15.01 -5.99 -0.22
N LYS A 66 -14.01 -5.15 -0.49
CA LYS A 66 -14.16 -3.83 -1.14
C LYS A 66 -13.34 -3.71 -2.41
N THR A 67 -12.06 -4.09 -2.33
CA THR A 67 -11.06 -3.83 -3.38
C THR A 67 -10.62 -5.08 -4.12
N LEU A 68 -11.08 -6.26 -3.68
CA LEU A 68 -10.80 -7.57 -4.28
C LEU A 68 -11.61 -7.76 -5.57
N HIS A 69 -11.34 -6.94 -6.58
CA HIS A 69 -12.10 -6.90 -7.83
C HIS A 69 -11.16 -6.94 -9.05
N PRO A 70 -11.51 -7.67 -10.13
CA PRO A 70 -10.70 -7.73 -11.35
C PRO A 70 -10.43 -6.38 -12.00
N PHE A 71 -11.35 -5.41 -11.89
CA PHE A 71 -11.12 -4.07 -12.48
C PHE A 71 -10.02 -3.30 -11.74
N ILE A 72 -9.87 -3.54 -10.43
CA ILE A 72 -8.82 -2.92 -9.63
C ILE A 72 -7.51 -3.65 -9.90
N HIS A 73 -7.48 -4.97 -9.73
CA HIS A 73 -6.26 -5.74 -9.88
C HIS A 73 -5.77 -5.83 -11.33
N GLY A 74 -6.66 -5.86 -12.32
CA GLY A 74 -6.31 -5.78 -13.74
C GLY A 74 -5.68 -4.45 -14.09
N GLY A 75 -6.25 -3.34 -13.59
CA GLY A 75 -5.67 -2.01 -13.76
C GLY A 75 -4.29 -1.84 -13.12
N ILE A 76 -4.01 -2.56 -12.02
CA ILE A 76 -2.70 -2.56 -11.34
C ILE A 76 -1.71 -3.53 -11.99
N LEU A 77 -2.13 -4.73 -12.39
CA LEU A 77 -1.24 -5.84 -12.76
C LEU A 77 -0.96 -5.95 -14.26
N ALA A 78 -1.68 -5.21 -15.11
CA ALA A 78 -1.37 -5.19 -16.53
C ALA A 78 0.06 -4.72 -16.77
N ASP A 79 0.86 -5.56 -17.44
CA ASP A 79 2.20 -5.23 -17.90
C ASP A 79 2.07 -4.36 -19.14
N ARG A 80 2.37 -3.07 -19.00
CA ARG A 80 2.09 -2.09 -20.06
C ARG A 80 3.04 -2.21 -21.24
N SER A 81 4.12 -2.99 -21.10
CA SER A 81 5.00 -3.32 -22.21
C SER A 81 4.42 -4.40 -23.14
N LYS A 82 3.31 -5.06 -22.75
CA LYS A 82 2.66 -6.11 -23.55
C LYS A 82 1.37 -5.60 -24.16
N GLU A 83 1.34 -5.49 -25.49
CA GLU A 83 0.13 -5.08 -26.23
C GLU A 83 -1.07 -5.97 -25.91
N THR A 84 -0.85 -7.28 -25.73
CA THR A 84 -1.91 -8.24 -25.37
C THR A 84 -2.63 -7.88 -24.07
N HIS A 85 -1.92 -7.39 -23.05
CA HIS A 85 -2.52 -6.96 -21.79
C HIS A 85 -3.32 -5.67 -21.99
N MET A 86 -2.79 -4.71 -22.75
CA MET A 86 -3.45 -3.43 -22.99
C MET A 86 -4.72 -3.59 -23.84
N ASP A 87 -4.71 -4.49 -24.82
CA ASP A 87 -5.89 -4.85 -25.60
C ASP A 87 -6.95 -5.53 -24.75
N GLU A 88 -6.56 -6.40 -23.83
CA GLU A 88 -7.47 -7.05 -22.90
C GLU A 88 -8.13 -6.03 -21.95
N LEU A 89 -7.34 -5.13 -21.36
CA LEU A 89 -7.88 -4.02 -20.54
C LEU A 89 -8.88 -3.18 -21.34
N LYS A 90 -8.54 -2.81 -22.58
CA LYS A 90 -9.41 -2.01 -23.45
C LYS A 90 -10.72 -2.74 -23.78
N LYS A 91 -10.66 -4.03 -24.11
CA LYS A 91 -11.84 -4.87 -24.40
C LYS A 91 -12.77 -4.99 -23.20
N LEU A 92 -12.20 -5.10 -21.99
CA LEU A 92 -12.94 -5.23 -20.74
C LEU A 92 -13.35 -3.87 -20.14
N GLY A 93 -12.96 -2.75 -20.75
CA GLY A 93 -13.25 -1.41 -20.23
C GLY A 93 -12.51 -1.07 -18.94
N ILE A 94 -11.39 -1.72 -18.67
CA ILE A 94 -10.62 -1.56 -17.43
C ILE A 94 -9.56 -0.46 -17.63
N GLY A 95 -9.57 0.54 -16.75
CA GLY A 95 -8.54 1.58 -16.72
C GLY A 95 -7.26 1.13 -16.00
N SER A 96 -6.12 1.64 -16.44
CA SER A 96 -4.84 1.44 -15.75
C SER A 96 -4.78 2.25 -14.45
N ILE A 97 -4.16 1.68 -13.42
CA ILE A 97 -3.83 2.36 -12.16
C ILE A 97 -2.31 2.56 -12.12
N ASP A 98 -1.87 3.81 -11.97
CA ASP A 98 -0.47 4.24 -12.02
C ASP A 98 0.17 4.32 -10.64
N MET A 99 -0.65 4.47 -9.60
CA MET A 99 -0.18 4.60 -8.24
C MET A 99 -1.17 3.98 -7.27
N VAL A 100 -0.64 3.33 -6.22
CA VAL A 100 -1.42 2.75 -5.14
C VAL A 100 -0.84 3.25 -3.82
N ILE A 101 -1.65 3.99 -3.07
CA ILE A 101 -1.32 4.54 -1.76
C ILE A 101 -2.20 3.84 -0.73
N VAL A 102 -1.58 3.02 0.10
CA VAL A 102 -2.32 2.11 0.97
C VAL A 102 -1.51 1.84 2.22
N ASN A 103 -2.13 1.92 3.39
CA ASN A 103 -1.52 1.45 4.61
C ASN A 103 -2.53 0.60 5.38
N LEU A 104 -2.03 -0.47 5.97
CA LEU A 104 -2.83 -1.52 6.58
C LEU A 104 -3.38 -1.10 7.94
N TYR A 105 -4.39 -1.83 8.40
CA TYR A 105 -4.78 -1.79 9.81
C TYR A 105 -3.58 -2.10 10.70
N PRO A 106 -3.43 -1.43 11.86
CA PRO A 106 -2.23 -1.56 12.68
C PRO A 106 -2.29 -2.82 13.56
N PHE A 107 -2.30 -4.01 12.94
CA PHE A 107 -2.45 -5.30 13.63
C PHE A 107 -1.47 -5.46 14.80
N GLU A 108 -0.20 -5.09 14.63
CA GLU A 108 0.82 -5.05 15.69
C GLU A 108 0.36 -4.28 16.94
N LYS A 109 -0.33 -3.15 16.76
CA LYS A 109 -0.84 -2.35 17.89
C LYS A 109 -2.08 -2.96 18.52
N VAL A 110 -2.90 -3.67 17.73
CA VAL A 110 -4.12 -4.32 18.20
C VAL A 110 -3.76 -5.47 19.13
N ILE A 111 -2.80 -6.32 18.74
CA ILE A 111 -2.36 -7.47 19.54
C ILE A 111 -1.52 -7.08 20.78
N GLN A 112 -1.12 -5.81 20.90
CA GLN A 112 -0.40 -5.27 22.06
C GLN A 112 -1.33 -4.72 23.15
N LYS A 113 -2.65 -4.68 22.92
CA LYS A 113 -3.62 -4.31 23.96
C LYS A 113 -3.75 -5.46 24.96
N ASP A 114 -3.85 -5.12 26.25
CA ASP A 114 -3.88 -6.13 27.32
C ASP A 114 -5.07 -7.09 27.21
N ASP A 115 -6.23 -6.63 26.72
CA ASP A 115 -7.50 -7.39 26.69
C ASP A 115 -7.99 -7.72 25.26
N VAL A 116 -7.08 -7.82 24.27
CA VAL A 116 -7.48 -8.13 22.88
C VAL A 116 -8.00 -9.56 22.76
N THR A 117 -9.23 -9.72 22.25
CA THR A 117 -9.77 -11.06 21.96
C THR A 117 -9.29 -11.59 20.62
N MET A 118 -9.41 -12.90 20.41
CA MET A 118 -9.09 -13.53 19.13
C MET A 118 -9.97 -12.99 17.99
N GLU A 119 -11.25 -12.75 18.26
CA GLU A 119 -12.18 -12.18 17.30
C GLU A 119 -11.77 -10.75 16.92
N GLU A 120 -11.40 -9.90 17.90
CA GLU A 120 -10.92 -8.54 17.61
C GLU A 120 -9.65 -8.57 16.75
N ALA A 121 -8.71 -9.46 17.06
CA ALA A 121 -7.50 -9.62 16.27
C ALA A 121 -7.83 -10.05 14.82
N VAL A 122 -8.69 -11.06 14.64
CA VAL A 122 -9.09 -11.57 13.32
C VAL A 122 -9.77 -10.50 12.47
N GLU A 123 -10.66 -9.67 13.03
CA GLU A 123 -11.30 -8.58 12.29
C GLU A 123 -10.32 -7.50 11.82
N ASN A 124 -9.16 -7.36 12.49
CA ASN A 124 -8.13 -6.41 12.11
C ASN A 124 -7.13 -6.95 11.07
N ILE A 125 -7.34 -8.17 10.56
CA ILE A 125 -6.52 -8.73 9.47
C ILE A 125 -6.98 -8.16 8.13
N ASP A 126 -6.23 -7.19 7.62
CA ASP A 126 -6.46 -6.56 6.32
C ASP A 126 -6.08 -7.46 5.13
N ILE A 127 -7.08 -7.97 4.41
CA ILE A 127 -6.89 -8.73 3.16
C ILE A 127 -6.77 -7.80 1.95
N GLY A 128 -7.69 -6.83 1.83
CA GLY A 128 -7.78 -5.97 0.65
C GLY A 128 -6.57 -5.04 0.50
N GLY A 129 -6.11 -4.44 1.59
CA GLY A 129 -4.90 -3.62 1.59
C GLY A 129 -3.66 -4.45 1.26
N HIS A 130 -3.57 -5.68 1.79
CA HIS A 130 -2.44 -6.59 1.56
C HIS A 130 -2.31 -6.97 0.08
N THR A 131 -3.41 -7.35 -0.56
CA THR A 131 -3.43 -7.72 -1.99
C THR A 131 -3.10 -6.53 -2.89
N LEU A 132 -3.60 -5.33 -2.57
CA LEU A 132 -3.28 -4.09 -3.30
C LEU A 132 -1.77 -3.78 -3.26
N ILE A 133 -1.17 -3.85 -2.07
CA ILE A 133 0.27 -3.61 -1.87
C ILE A 133 1.08 -4.59 -2.72
N ARG A 134 0.79 -5.88 -2.61
CA ARG A 134 1.54 -6.92 -3.34
C ARG A 134 1.37 -6.79 -4.85
N ALA A 135 0.17 -6.49 -5.33
CA ALA A 135 -0.10 -6.30 -6.75
C ALA A 135 0.70 -5.13 -7.32
N ALA A 136 0.65 -3.97 -6.66
CA ALA A 136 1.36 -2.78 -7.09
C ALA A 136 2.90 -2.95 -6.99
N ALA A 137 3.38 -3.56 -5.91
CA ALA A 137 4.80 -3.85 -5.74
C ALA A 137 5.33 -4.86 -6.78
N LYS A 138 4.52 -5.87 -7.15
CA LYS A 138 4.86 -6.81 -8.25
C LYS A 138 5.01 -6.05 -9.57
N ASN A 139 4.11 -5.12 -9.87
CA ASN A 139 4.11 -4.37 -11.12
C ASN A 139 4.85 -3.02 -11.04
N PHE A 140 5.92 -2.93 -10.23
CA PHE A 140 6.62 -1.67 -9.96
C PHE A 140 7.22 -0.98 -11.20
N LYS A 141 7.36 -1.70 -12.32
CA LYS A 141 7.80 -1.11 -13.58
C LYS A 141 6.84 -0.02 -14.04
N ASP A 142 5.54 -0.22 -13.81
CA ASP A 142 4.45 0.62 -14.28
C ASP A 142 3.69 1.31 -13.16
N VAL A 143 3.69 0.74 -11.95
CA VAL A 143 2.89 1.21 -10.81
C VAL A 143 3.78 1.64 -9.65
N THR A 144 3.47 2.78 -9.05
CA THR A 144 4.14 3.24 -7.82
C THR A 144 3.33 2.84 -6.59
N VAL A 145 3.93 2.15 -5.63
CA VAL A 145 3.27 1.76 -4.38
C VAL A 145 3.81 2.57 -3.19
N VAL A 146 2.94 3.17 -2.39
CA VAL A 146 3.36 3.93 -1.19
C VAL A 146 2.60 3.43 0.02
N VAL A 147 3.35 2.92 1.00
CA VAL A 147 2.79 2.25 2.19
C VAL A 147 2.90 3.03 3.50
N ASN A 148 3.60 4.17 3.49
CA ASN A 148 3.88 4.93 4.70
C ASN A 148 3.71 6.44 4.45
N PRO A 149 2.94 7.16 5.30
CA PRO A 149 2.79 8.61 5.18
C PRO A 149 4.10 9.41 5.23
N SER A 150 5.13 8.90 5.91
CA SER A 150 6.46 9.55 5.94
C SER A 150 7.12 9.68 4.57
N ASP A 151 6.69 8.88 3.59
CA ASP A 151 7.21 8.92 2.22
C ASP A 151 6.47 9.92 1.32
N TYR A 152 5.35 10.52 1.76
CA TYR A 152 4.54 11.42 0.93
C TYR A 152 5.33 12.64 0.44
N LYS A 153 6.15 13.25 1.29
CA LYS A 153 7.01 14.38 0.90
C LYS A 153 8.00 13.97 -0.21
N SER A 154 8.61 12.80 -0.07
CA SER A 154 9.54 12.26 -1.06
C SER A 154 8.83 11.96 -2.39
N LEU A 155 7.62 11.40 -2.32
CA LEU A 155 6.78 11.15 -3.49
C LEU A 155 6.44 12.46 -4.22
N VAL A 156 5.91 13.46 -3.50
CA VAL A 156 5.52 14.77 -4.06
C VAL A 156 6.70 15.43 -4.74
N ASN A 157 7.85 15.52 -4.08
CA ASN A 157 9.06 16.08 -4.67
C ASN A 157 9.42 15.37 -5.99
N SER A 158 9.28 14.05 -6.01
CA SER A 158 9.65 13.29 -7.19
C SER A 158 8.66 13.40 -8.35
N LEU A 159 7.40 13.70 -8.05
CA LEU A 159 6.40 14.04 -9.07
C LEU A 159 6.65 15.45 -9.62
N VAL A 160 7.02 16.41 -8.76
CA VAL A 160 7.34 17.80 -9.18
C VAL A 160 8.57 17.85 -10.09
N TYR A 161 9.62 17.10 -9.76
CA TYR A 161 10.88 17.09 -10.53
C TYR A 161 10.93 16.00 -11.61
N ASP A 162 9.80 15.34 -11.92
CA ASP A 162 9.70 14.22 -12.85
C ASP A 162 10.78 13.13 -12.65
N SER A 163 11.12 12.87 -11.39
CA SER A 163 12.19 11.95 -10.99
C SER A 163 11.69 10.60 -10.48
N LEU A 164 10.37 10.35 -10.54
CA LEU A 164 9.72 9.07 -10.24
C LEU A 164 10.06 8.00 -11.29
N ASN A 165 11.33 7.64 -11.38
CA ASN A 165 11.89 6.67 -12.31
C ASN A 165 11.81 5.23 -11.79
N LEU A 166 12.30 4.28 -12.59
CA LEU A 166 12.27 2.85 -12.27
C LEU A 166 12.98 2.52 -10.94
N ASP A 167 14.10 3.17 -10.66
CA ASP A 167 14.86 2.94 -9.43
C ASP A 167 14.08 3.36 -8.20
N MET A 168 13.39 4.51 -8.26
CA MET A 168 12.53 4.90 -7.16
C MET A 168 11.31 3.99 -7.01
N ARG A 169 10.65 3.61 -8.11
CA ARG A 169 9.52 2.66 -8.02
C ARG A 169 9.97 1.32 -7.43
N ARG A 170 11.17 0.85 -7.76
CA ARG A 170 11.81 -0.33 -7.14
C ARG A 170 12.05 -0.14 -5.65
N LYS A 171 12.54 1.04 -5.20
CA LYS A 171 12.71 1.35 -3.77
C LYS A 171 11.37 1.31 -3.02
N PHE A 172 10.33 1.89 -3.62
CA PHE A 172 8.97 1.85 -3.09
C PHE A 172 8.42 0.43 -2.99
N ALA A 173 8.60 -0.40 -4.03
CA ALA A 173 8.22 -1.80 -4.04
C ALA A 173 8.97 -2.63 -2.99
N SER A 174 10.27 -2.38 -2.81
CA SER A 174 11.06 -3.02 -1.76
C SER A 174 10.52 -2.69 -0.37
N LYS A 175 10.23 -1.42 -0.08
CA LYS A 175 9.58 -1.01 1.17
C LYS A 175 8.21 -1.66 1.36
N ALA A 176 7.42 -1.75 0.30
CA ALA A 176 6.10 -2.38 0.31
C ALA A 176 6.17 -3.88 0.67
N PHE A 177 7.08 -4.65 0.05
CA PHE A 177 7.27 -6.06 0.41
C PHE A 177 7.80 -6.23 1.83
N SER A 178 8.71 -5.38 2.30
CA SER A 178 9.16 -5.39 3.70
C SER A 178 8.03 -5.07 4.68
N HIS A 179 7.12 -4.16 4.32
CA HIS A 179 5.94 -3.85 5.12
C HIS A 179 4.99 -5.05 5.23
N ILE A 180 4.74 -5.75 4.12
CA ILE A 180 3.93 -6.97 4.07
C ILE A 180 4.57 -8.08 4.91
N MET A 181 5.87 -8.34 4.73
CA MET A 181 6.58 -9.35 5.51
C MET A 181 6.48 -9.09 7.02
N ARG A 182 6.63 -7.82 7.45
CA ARG A 182 6.47 -7.45 8.86
C ARG A 182 5.04 -7.65 9.35
N TYR A 183 4.05 -7.33 8.51
CA TYR A 183 2.65 -7.51 8.84
C TYR A 183 2.29 -9.00 9.02
N ASP A 184 2.69 -9.84 8.06
CA ASP A 184 2.46 -11.29 8.10
C ASP A 184 3.22 -11.95 9.26
N TYR A 185 4.40 -11.44 9.63
CA TYR A 185 5.13 -11.88 10.82
C TYR A 185 4.30 -11.73 12.10
N PHE A 186 3.70 -10.57 12.34
CA PHE A 186 2.89 -10.36 13.54
C PHE A 186 1.65 -11.25 13.56
N ILE A 187 1.02 -11.48 12.41
CA ILE A 187 -0.11 -12.41 12.28
C ILE A 187 0.34 -13.82 12.64
N ALA A 188 1.38 -14.35 11.98
CA ALA A 188 1.86 -15.71 12.21
C ALA A 188 2.33 -15.92 13.67
N ASN A 189 2.98 -14.92 14.26
CA ASN A 189 3.41 -14.98 15.65
C ASN A 189 2.23 -14.93 16.63
N TYR A 190 1.18 -14.16 16.33
CA TYR A 190 -0.04 -14.11 17.15
C TYR A 190 -0.76 -15.47 17.18
N PHE A 191 -0.88 -16.13 16.03
CA PHE A 191 -1.48 -17.48 15.96
C PHE A 191 -0.57 -18.61 16.42
N GLY A 192 0.68 -18.30 16.83
CA GLY A 192 1.59 -19.29 17.40
C GLY A 192 2.04 -20.35 16.39
N SER A 193 2.60 -19.93 15.25
CA SER A 193 3.20 -20.78 14.19
C SER A 193 3.54 -22.21 14.64
N GLU A 194 2.70 -23.18 14.23
CA GLU A 194 2.84 -24.60 14.58
C GLU A 194 3.84 -25.36 13.70
N ASP A 195 4.39 -24.71 12.67
CA ASP A 195 5.37 -25.33 11.79
C ASP A 195 6.76 -25.38 12.44
N GLU A 196 7.07 -26.53 13.06
CA GLU A 196 8.35 -26.78 13.72
C GLU A 196 9.57 -26.71 12.78
N ASN A 197 9.37 -26.78 11.46
CA ASN A 197 10.47 -26.69 10.49
C ASN A 197 10.87 -25.24 10.18
N PHE A 198 10.05 -24.24 10.55
CA PHE A 198 10.26 -22.85 10.16
C PHE A 198 10.32 -21.93 11.37
N LEU A 199 11.50 -21.33 11.58
CA LEU A 199 11.68 -20.28 12.57
C LEU A 199 11.41 -18.91 11.96
N ILE A 200 10.30 -18.27 12.36
CA ILE A 200 9.97 -16.92 11.92
C ILE A 200 10.52 -15.89 12.93
N LYS A 201 11.48 -15.06 12.48
CA LYS A 201 12.06 -13.97 13.30
C LYS A 201 12.01 -12.65 12.54
N GLY A 202 11.40 -11.64 13.16
CA GLY A 202 11.45 -10.25 12.72
C GLY A 202 12.41 -9.44 13.59
N TRP A 203 13.21 -8.57 12.96
CA TRP A 203 14.15 -7.70 13.64
C TRP A 203 13.96 -6.27 13.14
N LYS A 204 13.81 -5.32 14.04
CA LYS A 204 13.74 -3.89 13.76
C LYS A 204 15.08 -3.25 14.10
N LYS A 205 15.69 -2.57 13.14
CA LYS A 205 16.91 -1.80 13.40
C LYS A 205 16.62 -0.68 14.39
N GLU A 206 17.42 -0.58 15.45
CA GLU A 206 17.34 0.54 16.40
C GLU A 206 18.30 1.65 16.00
N TYR A 207 19.60 1.35 15.87
CA TYR A 207 20.61 2.32 15.48
C TYR A 207 21.81 1.66 14.81
N ASN A 208 22.53 2.45 14.01
CA ASN A 208 23.81 2.03 13.44
C ASN A 208 24.91 2.16 14.49
N LEU A 209 25.85 1.21 14.49
CA LEU A 209 27.08 1.27 15.25
C LEU A 209 28.18 1.93 14.41
N LYS A 210 29.22 2.43 15.08
CA LYS A 210 30.38 3.04 14.41
C LYS A 210 31.16 2.00 13.59
N TYR A 211 31.32 0.80 14.14
CA TYR A 211 31.91 -0.37 13.51
C TYR A 211 31.44 -1.63 14.25
N GLY A 212 31.75 -2.81 13.73
CA GLY A 212 31.48 -4.11 14.36
C GLY A 212 32.44 -4.38 15.53
N CYS A 213 33.04 -5.58 15.57
CA CYS A 213 34.05 -5.88 16.58
C CYS A 213 35.37 -5.13 16.34
N ASN A 214 35.70 -4.83 15.07
CA ASN A 214 36.92 -4.14 14.68
C ASN A 214 36.64 -2.94 13.77
N PRO A 215 37.48 -1.87 13.76
CA PRO A 215 37.23 -0.64 13.01
C PRO A 215 36.99 -0.81 11.50
N GLN A 216 37.58 -1.81 10.86
CA GLN A 216 37.40 -2.10 9.44
C GLN A 216 36.02 -2.70 9.10
N GLN A 217 35.26 -3.18 10.09
CA GLN A 217 33.92 -3.74 9.90
C GLN A 217 32.87 -2.63 9.89
N ASN A 218 32.78 -1.94 8.75
CA ASN A 218 31.77 -0.91 8.50
C ASN A 218 30.36 -1.54 8.39
N CYS A 219 29.31 -0.74 8.58
CA CYS A 219 27.89 -1.14 8.46
C CYS A 219 27.35 -2.08 9.56
N ALA A 220 27.86 -1.99 10.79
CA ALA A 220 27.27 -2.66 11.95
C ALA A 220 26.04 -1.91 12.50
N ALA A 221 25.07 -2.62 13.07
CA ALA A 221 23.87 -2.05 13.67
C ALA A 221 23.27 -2.97 14.74
N ILE A 222 22.56 -2.38 15.69
CA ILE A 222 21.74 -3.11 16.67
C ILE A 222 20.32 -3.26 16.13
N TYR A 223 19.78 -4.47 16.28
CA TYR A 223 18.41 -4.80 15.95
C TYR A 223 17.71 -5.38 17.18
N ARG A 224 16.41 -5.12 17.29
CA ARG A 224 15.52 -5.62 18.34
C ARG A 224 14.29 -6.28 17.75
#